data_AF-A0A918QAD1-F1
#
_entry.id   AF-A0A918QAD1-F1
#
_cell.length_a   1.000
_cell.length_b   1.000
_cell.length_c   1.000
_cell.angle_alpha   90.00
_cell.angle_beta   90.00
_cell.angle_gamma   90.00
#
_symmetry.space_group_name_H-M   'P 1'
#
loop_
_entity.id
_entity.type
_entity.pdbx_description
1 polymer ?
#
loop_
_entity_poly.entity_id
_entity_poly.type
_entity_poly.pdbx_seq_one_letter_code
_entity_poly.pdbx_strand_id
1 'polypeptide(L)'
;MHLRTRLFRWTSVVLGALLFAVLGAGTAFAALPIGESRTGKATWYSDAGYGACGTPIDASTQDLVAISHRWWTAANPNNDELCAGISVEVTYNGRTITVPVKDKCPSCGPEHIDLSRTAFQKLAATDLGVINGITWKFVRAGGGGACSTAPAWTAGTWYPAGTVVVYAGRHYIAEHGNPGYDPVISTWYWDPYTCR
;
A
#
# COMPACT_ATOMS: atom_id res chain seq x y z
N MET A 1 71.73 -29.15 -46.20
CA MET A 1 72.54 -29.39 -44.98
C MET A 1 72.00 -28.49 -43.89
N HIS A 2 71.45 -29.10 -42.82
CA HIS A 2 70.95 -28.51 -41.55
C HIS A 2 69.81 -27.48 -41.62
N LEU A 3 68.86 -27.38 -40.68
CA LEU A 3 68.22 -28.25 -39.69
C LEU A 3 67.00 -27.41 -39.23
N ARG A 4 65.80 -28.00 -39.12
CA ARG A 4 64.60 -27.29 -38.63
C ARG A 4 64.64 -27.19 -37.11
N THR A 5 64.30 -26.03 -36.54
CA THR A 5 63.73 -25.95 -35.18
C THR A 5 62.72 -24.82 -35.07
N ARG A 6 61.51 -25.19 -34.64
CA ARG A 6 60.36 -24.35 -34.30
C ARG A 6 60.60 -23.63 -32.96
N LEU A 7 59.62 -22.82 -32.56
CA LEU A 7 59.24 -22.35 -31.21
C LEU A 7 59.49 -20.84 -31.02
N PHE A 8 58.65 -20.05 -30.34
CA PHE A 8 57.26 -20.12 -29.88
C PHE A 8 57.01 -18.67 -29.44
N ARG A 9 56.00 -17.97 -29.97
CA ARG A 9 55.64 -16.61 -29.52
C ARG A 9 55.05 -16.73 -28.12
N TRP A 10 55.77 -16.27 -27.10
CA TRP A 10 55.24 -16.13 -25.75
C TRP A 10 54.43 -14.84 -25.65
N THR A 11 53.15 -15.03 -25.38
CA THR A 11 52.14 -14.06 -24.98
C THR A 11 52.43 -13.53 -23.57
N SER A 12 52.26 -12.22 -23.36
CA SER A 12 51.95 -11.69 -22.03
C SER A 12 50.74 -10.76 -22.16
N VAL A 13 49.58 -11.30 -21.83
CA VAL A 13 48.30 -10.60 -21.73
C VAL A 13 47.94 -10.58 -20.24
N VAL A 14 47.81 -9.36 -19.70
CA VAL A 14 46.89 -8.91 -18.63
C VAL A 14 47.07 -9.47 -17.20
N LEU A 15 47.42 -8.56 -16.27
CA LEU A 15 46.82 -8.54 -14.93
C LEU A 15 45.96 -7.27 -14.83
N GLY A 16 44.68 -7.41 -15.17
CA GLY A 16 43.65 -6.41 -14.89
C GLY A 16 43.00 -6.77 -13.56
N ALA A 17 43.04 -5.85 -12.60
CA ALA A 17 42.35 -6.00 -11.32
C ALA A 17 40.83 -6.11 -11.56
N LEU A 18 40.25 -7.27 -11.27
CA LEU A 18 38.81 -7.44 -11.21
C LEU A 18 38.30 -6.93 -9.86
N LEU A 19 37.93 -5.64 -9.81
CA LEU A 19 36.97 -5.16 -8.83
C LEU A 19 35.60 -5.75 -9.20
N PHE A 20 35.19 -6.82 -8.52
CA PHE A 20 33.79 -7.23 -8.51
C PHE A 20 33.01 -6.22 -7.67
N ALA A 21 32.42 -5.22 -8.32
CA ALA A 21 31.35 -4.43 -7.71
C ALA A 21 30.14 -5.36 -7.53
N VAL A 22 29.89 -5.81 -6.30
CA VAL A 22 28.65 -6.50 -5.94
C VAL A 22 27.54 -5.45 -5.99
N LEU A 23 26.83 -5.41 -7.12
CA LEU A 23 25.52 -4.76 -7.21
C LEU A 23 24.56 -5.58 -6.35
N GLY A 24 24.37 -5.17 -5.10
CA GLY A 24 23.27 -5.63 -4.28
C GLY A 24 21.97 -5.21 -4.96
N ALA A 25 21.29 -6.15 -5.62
CA ALA A 25 19.91 -5.98 -6.01
C ALA A 25 19.08 -5.95 -4.71
N GLY A 26 18.85 -4.75 -4.18
CA GLY A 26 17.84 -4.56 -3.15
C GLY A 26 16.51 -5.07 -3.71
N THR A 27 15.86 -6.00 -3.01
CA THR A 27 14.53 -6.46 -3.35
C THR A 27 13.58 -5.27 -3.26
N ALA A 28 13.21 -4.69 -4.40
CA ALA A 28 12.10 -3.75 -4.45
C ALA A 28 10.82 -4.52 -4.11
N PHE A 29 10.27 -4.28 -2.92
CA PHE A 29 8.94 -4.74 -2.60
C PHE A 29 7.97 -4.07 -3.58
N ALA A 30 7.07 -4.84 -4.20
CA ALA A 30 6.03 -4.26 -5.03
C ALA A 30 5.14 -3.40 -4.14
N ALA A 31 5.10 -2.09 -4.40
CA ALA A 31 4.26 -1.16 -3.65
C ALA A 31 2.78 -1.57 -3.76
N LEU A 32 2.01 -1.31 -2.69
CA LEU A 32 0.57 -1.59 -2.68
C LEU A 32 -0.11 -0.82 -3.84
N PRO A 33 -0.99 -1.45 -4.65
CA PRO A 33 -1.60 -0.81 -5.81
C PRO A 33 -2.72 0.17 -5.41
N ILE A 34 -2.34 1.34 -4.91
CA ILE A 34 -3.26 2.38 -4.48
C ILE A 34 -4.05 2.92 -5.67
N GLY A 35 -5.37 3.00 -5.52
CA GLY A 35 -6.26 3.57 -6.53
C GLY A 35 -6.64 2.62 -7.67
N GLU A 36 -5.99 1.46 -7.80
CA GLU A 36 -6.31 0.46 -8.82
C GLU A 36 -7.61 -0.28 -8.47
N SER A 37 -8.64 -0.07 -9.30
CA SER A 37 -9.95 -0.71 -9.11
C SER A 37 -9.95 -2.18 -9.50
N ARG A 38 -10.59 -3.01 -8.67
CA ARG A 38 -10.69 -4.46 -8.82
C ARG A 38 -12.14 -4.88 -8.66
N THR A 39 -12.54 -5.94 -9.37
CA THR A 39 -13.87 -6.54 -9.19
C THR A 39 -13.76 -7.81 -8.37
N GLY A 40 -14.67 -8.01 -7.43
CA GLY A 40 -14.64 -9.16 -6.53
C GLY A 40 -15.93 -9.40 -5.80
N LYS A 41 -15.83 -9.92 -4.58
CA LYS A 41 -16.96 -10.16 -3.68
C LYS A 41 -16.64 -9.65 -2.28
N ALA A 42 -17.68 -9.28 -1.54
CA ALA A 42 -17.58 -9.06 -0.11
C ALA A 42 -18.46 -10.04 0.67
N THR A 43 -17.92 -10.57 1.75
CA THR A 43 -18.70 -11.19 2.84
C THR A 43 -18.67 -10.26 4.05
N TRP A 44 -19.21 -10.71 5.18
CA TRP A 44 -19.05 -10.01 6.44
C TRP A 44 -18.71 -10.93 7.61
N TYR A 45 -18.07 -10.33 8.62
CA TYR A 45 -17.74 -10.97 9.90
C TYR A 45 -18.05 -10.04 11.09
N SER A 46 -18.01 -10.57 12.32
CA SER A 46 -18.39 -9.81 13.53
C SER A 46 -17.52 -10.13 14.74
N ASP A 47 -16.26 -10.51 14.51
CA ASP A 47 -15.33 -10.88 15.56
C ASP A 47 -14.92 -9.65 16.39
N ALA A 48 -14.67 -9.87 17.68
CA ALA A 48 -14.09 -8.89 18.60
C ALA A 48 -12.83 -9.47 19.22
N GLY A 49 -11.79 -8.65 19.37
CA GLY A 49 -10.47 -9.11 19.80
C GLY A 49 -9.36 -8.24 19.21
N TYR A 50 -8.32 -8.88 18.68
CA TYR A 50 -7.22 -8.20 17.97
C TYR A 50 -7.21 -8.63 16.51
N GLY A 51 -7.24 -7.66 15.60
CA GLY A 51 -7.03 -7.92 14.18
C GLY A 51 -5.55 -8.15 13.87
N ALA A 52 -5.26 -8.61 12.65
CA ALA A 52 -3.91 -8.85 12.17
C ALA A 52 -2.99 -7.60 12.19
N CYS A 53 -3.55 -6.39 12.25
CA CYS A 53 -2.78 -5.16 12.45
C CYS A 53 -2.32 -4.93 13.90
N GLY A 54 -2.55 -5.88 14.81
CA GLY A 54 -2.10 -5.79 16.20
C GLY A 54 -2.89 -4.79 17.06
N THR A 55 -4.02 -4.27 16.55
CA THR A 55 -4.89 -3.35 17.28
C THR A 55 -6.20 -4.03 17.68
N PRO A 56 -6.82 -3.64 18.81
CA PRO A 56 -8.15 -4.11 19.17
C PRO A 56 -9.17 -3.76 18.07
N ILE A 57 -10.07 -4.69 17.80
CA ILE A 57 -11.19 -4.54 16.87
C ILE A 57 -12.49 -5.04 17.50
N ASP A 58 -13.60 -4.47 17.05
CA ASP A 58 -14.93 -5.04 17.23
C ASP A 58 -15.69 -4.91 15.90
N ALA A 59 -15.60 -5.93 15.06
CA ALA A 59 -16.23 -5.95 13.74
C ALA A 59 -17.77 -6.03 13.81
N SER A 60 -18.35 -6.20 15.00
CA SER A 60 -19.79 -6.11 15.19
C SER A 60 -20.29 -4.66 15.32
N THR A 61 -19.41 -3.72 15.68
CA THR A 61 -19.76 -2.32 15.95
C THR A 61 -18.89 -1.29 15.21
N GLN A 62 -17.71 -1.66 14.72
CA GLN A 62 -16.76 -0.79 14.05
C GLN A 62 -16.73 -1.04 12.55
N ASP A 63 -16.57 0.02 11.76
CA ASP A 63 -16.31 -0.10 10.34
C ASP A 63 -14.85 -0.41 10.07
N LEU A 64 -14.60 -1.57 9.47
CA LEU A 64 -13.27 -2.04 9.11
C LEU A 64 -13.39 -3.14 8.03
N VAL A 65 -12.25 -3.52 7.48
CA VAL A 65 -12.17 -4.63 6.52
C VAL A 65 -11.01 -5.55 6.85
N ALA A 66 -11.26 -6.85 6.68
CA ALA A 66 -10.23 -7.87 6.61
C ALA A 66 -9.84 -8.15 5.16
N ILE A 67 -8.56 -8.04 4.84
CA ILE A 67 -8.03 -8.20 3.48
C ILE A 67 -7.44 -9.61 3.31
N SER A 68 -7.65 -10.22 2.14
CA SER A 68 -7.06 -11.52 1.80
C SER A 68 -5.59 -11.60 2.15
N HIS A 69 -5.19 -12.70 2.78
CA HIS A 69 -3.79 -13.01 3.12
C HIS A 69 -2.80 -12.84 1.96
N ARG A 70 -3.26 -12.91 0.70
CA ARG A 70 -2.42 -12.76 -0.49
C ARG A 70 -1.88 -11.36 -0.71
N TRP A 71 -2.45 -10.34 -0.06
CA TRP A 71 -1.97 -8.97 -0.10
C TRP A 71 -0.95 -8.64 0.99
N TRP A 72 -0.79 -9.55 1.96
CA TRP A 72 0.13 -9.35 3.08
C TRP A 72 1.51 -9.85 2.68
N THR A 73 2.53 -9.06 2.99
CA THR A 73 3.92 -9.30 2.60
C THR A 73 4.86 -9.36 3.80
N ALA A 74 4.50 -8.72 4.92
CA ALA A 74 5.31 -8.71 6.11
C ALA A 74 5.22 -10.04 6.88
N ALA A 75 6.36 -10.51 7.38
CA ALA A 75 6.43 -11.70 8.24
C ALA A 75 5.65 -11.51 9.55
N ASN A 76 5.76 -10.32 10.15
CA ASN A 76 4.89 -9.89 11.23
C ASN A 76 3.76 -9.02 10.65
N PRO A 77 2.50 -9.48 10.67
CA PRO A 77 1.39 -8.73 10.07
C PRO A 77 1.17 -7.36 10.73
N ASN A 78 1.50 -7.19 12.01
CA ASN A 78 1.34 -5.90 12.68
C ASN A 78 2.15 -4.77 12.01
N ASN A 79 3.21 -5.14 11.29
CA ASN A 79 4.12 -4.23 10.61
C ASN A 79 3.91 -4.19 9.09
N ASP A 80 2.82 -4.79 8.59
CA ASP A 80 2.50 -4.79 7.16
C ASP A 80 2.06 -3.40 6.68
N GLU A 81 2.40 -3.04 5.44
CA GLU A 81 2.03 -1.76 4.82
C GLU A 81 0.50 -1.57 4.81
N LEU A 82 -0.27 -2.67 4.71
CA LEU A 82 -1.73 -2.65 4.84
C LEU A 82 -2.23 -2.06 6.17
N CYS A 83 -1.41 -2.08 7.22
CA CYS A 83 -1.76 -1.53 8.53
C CYS A 83 -1.34 -0.06 8.70
N ALA A 84 -0.61 0.51 7.74
CA ALA A 84 -0.05 1.86 7.79
C ALA A 84 -0.99 2.91 7.16
N GLY A 85 -2.24 3.00 7.66
CA GLY A 85 -3.19 4.02 7.21
C GLY A 85 -3.89 3.72 5.87
N ILE A 86 -3.85 2.46 5.43
CA ILE A 86 -4.58 1.99 4.26
C ILE A 86 -6.05 1.73 4.61
N SER A 87 -6.92 2.09 3.67
CA SER A 87 -8.34 1.81 3.66
C SER A 87 -8.72 1.16 2.34
N VAL A 88 -9.93 0.63 2.26
CA VAL A 88 -10.54 0.19 1.01
C VAL A 88 -11.77 1.05 0.73
N GLU A 89 -11.82 1.63 -0.48
CA GLU A 89 -13.04 2.19 -1.04
C GLU A 89 -13.78 1.07 -1.77
N VAL A 90 -15.00 0.77 -1.34
CA VAL A 90 -15.86 -0.30 -1.88
C VAL A 90 -17.12 0.32 -2.47
N THR A 91 -17.45 -0.05 -3.70
CA THR A 91 -18.69 0.35 -4.37
C THR A 91 -19.55 -0.88 -4.72
N TYR A 92 -20.83 -0.81 -4.38
CA TYR A 92 -21.84 -1.81 -4.74
C TYR A 92 -23.19 -1.14 -4.93
N ASN A 93 -23.90 -1.45 -6.02
CA ASN A 93 -25.23 -0.90 -6.33
C ASN A 93 -25.33 0.64 -6.16
N GLY A 94 -24.32 1.36 -6.64
CA GLY A 94 -24.26 2.83 -6.59
C GLY A 94 -23.93 3.42 -5.21
N ARG A 95 -23.70 2.59 -4.18
CA ARG A 95 -23.26 3.03 -2.85
C ARG A 95 -21.77 2.82 -2.71
N THR A 96 -21.08 3.79 -2.12
CA THR A 96 -19.64 3.73 -1.88
C THR A 96 -19.35 3.97 -0.40
N ILE A 97 -18.50 3.13 0.19
CA ILE A 97 -17.96 3.31 1.55
C ILE A 97 -16.44 3.24 1.51
N THR A 98 -15.79 3.90 2.48
CA THR A 98 -14.35 3.78 2.72
C THR A 98 -14.13 3.28 4.13
N VAL A 99 -13.45 2.14 4.27
CA VAL A 99 -13.23 1.48 5.56
C VAL A 99 -11.77 1.13 5.77
N PRO A 100 -11.21 1.32 6.98
CA PRO A 100 -9.81 1.06 7.25
C PRO A 100 -9.50 -0.43 7.21
N VAL A 101 -8.32 -0.79 6.69
CA VAL A 101 -7.80 -2.15 6.83
C VAL A 101 -7.36 -2.34 8.28
N LYS A 102 -7.90 -3.36 8.94
CA LYS A 102 -7.57 -3.66 10.34
C LYS A 102 -7.21 -5.13 10.56
N ASP A 103 -7.50 -5.97 9.58
CA ASP A 103 -7.42 -7.41 9.76
C ASP A 103 -7.08 -8.17 8.48
N LYS A 104 -6.72 -9.43 8.63
CA LYS A 104 -6.39 -10.35 7.55
C LYS A 104 -7.44 -11.44 7.47
N CYS A 105 -7.95 -11.71 6.27
CA CYS A 105 -8.79 -12.86 6.00
C CYS A 105 -7.95 -14.02 5.45
N PRO A 106 -7.68 -15.09 6.23
CA PRO A 106 -6.81 -16.18 5.79
C PRO A 106 -7.42 -17.07 4.70
N SER A 107 -8.75 -17.15 4.63
CA SER A 107 -9.48 -18.01 3.68
C SER A 107 -9.91 -17.28 2.40
N CYS A 108 -9.88 -15.94 2.40
CA CYS A 108 -10.35 -15.15 1.26
C CYS A 108 -9.42 -15.28 0.05
N GLY A 109 -10.02 -15.42 -1.13
CA GLY A 109 -9.31 -15.26 -2.42
C GLY A 109 -8.81 -13.82 -2.62
N PRO A 110 -7.93 -13.56 -3.61
CA PRO A 110 -7.26 -12.26 -3.73
C PRO A 110 -8.21 -11.06 -3.89
N GLU A 111 -9.32 -11.20 -4.60
CA GLU A 111 -10.32 -10.14 -4.79
C GLU A 111 -11.51 -10.22 -3.82
N HIS A 112 -11.46 -11.13 -2.84
CA HIS A 112 -12.47 -11.28 -1.79
C HIS A 112 -12.06 -10.49 -0.55
N ILE A 113 -12.86 -9.50 -0.18
CA ILE A 113 -12.71 -8.73 1.06
C ILE A 113 -13.78 -9.17 2.08
N ASP A 114 -13.45 -9.15 3.37
CA ASP A 114 -14.40 -9.50 4.42
C ASP A 114 -14.69 -8.25 5.26
N LEU A 115 -15.88 -7.67 5.08
CA LEU A 115 -16.25 -6.42 5.72
C LEU A 115 -16.72 -6.67 7.16
N SER A 116 -16.53 -5.70 8.04
CA SER A 116 -17.25 -5.74 9.32
C SER A 116 -18.76 -5.74 9.10
N ARG A 117 -19.54 -6.25 10.07
CA ARG A 117 -21.00 -6.28 9.99
C ARG A 117 -21.57 -4.89 9.69
N THR A 118 -21.10 -3.86 10.39
CA THR A 118 -21.59 -2.48 10.21
C THR A 118 -21.20 -1.91 8.86
N ALA A 119 -20.01 -2.22 8.35
CA ALA A 119 -19.57 -1.78 7.03
C ALA A 119 -20.41 -2.44 5.91
N PHE A 120 -20.65 -3.75 6.01
CA PHE A 120 -21.46 -4.47 5.04
C PHE A 120 -22.91 -3.95 4.99
N GLN A 121 -23.51 -3.67 6.16
CA GLN A 121 -24.88 -3.13 6.28
C GLN A 121 -25.10 -1.81 5.53
N LYS A 122 -24.04 -1.03 5.30
CA LYS A 122 -24.12 0.21 4.52
C LYS A 122 -24.30 -0.06 3.02
N LEU A 123 -23.82 -1.20 2.54
CA LEU A 123 -23.90 -1.62 1.13
C LEU A 123 -25.09 -2.53 0.86
N ALA A 124 -25.39 -3.49 1.75
CA ALA A 124 -26.45 -4.47 1.56
C ALA A 124 -26.93 -5.09 2.90
N ALA A 125 -28.08 -5.78 2.87
CA ALA A 125 -28.60 -6.50 4.03
C ALA A 125 -27.73 -7.73 4.34
N THR A 126 -27.44 -7.96 5.63
CA THR A 126 -26.51 -9.01 6.09
C THR A 126 -27.03 -10.44 5.88
N ASP A 127 -28.33 -10.61 5.69
CA ASP A 127 -28.99 -11.89 5.38
C ASP A 127 -28.57 -12.47 4.02
N LEU A 128 -28.08 -11.63 3.10
CA LEU A 128 -27.46 -12.08 1.85
C LEU A 128 -26.17 -12.88 2.09
N GLY A 129 -25.44 -12.60 3.18
CA GLY A 129 -24.15 -13.22 3.53
C GLY A 129 -22.98 -12.86 2.62
N VAL A 130 -23.22 -12.70 1.32
CA VAL A 130 -22.23 -12.35 0.29
C VAL A 130 -22.85 -11.42 -0.76
N ILE A 131 -22.08 -10.43 -1.19
CA ILE A 131 -22.37 -9.62 -2.37
C ILE A 131 -21.28 -9.82 -3.42
N ASN A 132 -21.68 -10.15 -4.65
CA ASN A 132 -20.78 -10.38 -5.77
C ASN A 132 -20.77 -9.17 -6.71
N GLY A 133 -19.70 -9.00 -7.48
CA GLY A 133 -19.59 -7.91 -8.44
C GLY A 133 -19.39 -6.55 -7.77
N ILE A 134 -18.84 -6.52 -6.55
CA ILE A 134 -18.38 -5.27 -5.96
C ILE A 134 -17.16 -4.78 -6.73
N THR A 135 -16.98 -3.46 -6.79
CA THR A 135 -15.71 -2.87 -7.19
C THR A 135 -15.02 -2.27 -5.98
N TRP A 136 -13.73 -2.50 -5.81
CA TRP A 136 -12.98 -1.96 -4.69
C TRP A 136 -11.54 -1.63 -5.04
N LYS A 137 -10.92 -0.74 -4.26
CA LYS A 137 -9.50 -0.37 -4.38
C LYS A 137 -8.92 0.08 -3.05
N PHE A 138 -7.61 -0.11 -2.89
CA PHE A 138 -6.87 0.48 -1.79
C PHE A 138 -6.82 2.01 -1.93
N VAL A 139 -6.99 2.71 -0.82
CA VAL A 139 -6.87 4.17 -0.71
C VAL A 139 -6.16 4.51 0.61
N ARG A 140 -5.58 5.70 0.73
CA ARG A 140 -5.09 6.20 2.03
C ARG A 140 -6.24 6.84 2.80
N ALA A 141 -6.27 6.63 4.12
CA ALA A 141 -7.31 7.19 4.99
C ALA A 141 -7.32 8.73 4.90
N GLY A 142 -8.47 9.32 4.49
CA GLY A 142 -8.67 10.79 4.45
C GLY A 142 -9.53 11.36 3.30
N GLY A 143 -9.95 10.52 2.34
CA GLY A 143 -10.33 10.86 0.94
C GLY A 143 -11.07 12.18 0.64
N GLY A 144 -12.09 12.54 1.43
CA GLY A 144 -13.02 13.62 1.06
C GLY A 144 -12.95 14.90 1.87
N GLY A 145 -12.90 14.82 3.20
CA GLY A 145 -12.90 16.02 4.06
C GLY A 145 -11.57 16.77 4.08
N ALA A 146 -10.46 16.05 3.94
CA ALA A 146 -9.12 16.62 4.05
C ALA A 146 -8.76 17.57 2.90
N CYS A 147 -9.38 17.40 1.73
CA CYS A 147 -9.12 18.25 0.57
C CYS A 147 -9.82 19.60 0.62
N SER A 148 -11.09 19.64 1.05
CA SER A 148 -11.84 20.89 1.13
C SER A 148 -11.23 21.91 2.09
N THR A 149 -10.42 21.44 3.04
CA THR A 149 -9.77 22.27 4.06
C THR A 149 -8.25 22.19 4.00
N ALA A 150 -7.68 21.55 2.96
CA ALA A 150 -6.23 21.39 2.83
C ALA A 150 -5.55 22.77 2.75
N PRO A 151 -4.67 23.12 3.70
CA PRO A 151 -3.91 24.36 3.61
C PRO A 151 -2.93 24.30 2.43
N ALA A 152 -2.57 25.46 1.89
CA ALA A 152 -1.43 25.56 0.99
C ALA A 152 -0.14 25.13 1.73
N TRP A 153 0.68 24.32 1.08
CA TRP A 153 1.97 23.91 1.62
C TRP A 153 2.87 25.13 1.83
N THR A 154 3.59 25.16 2.95
CA THR A 154 4.53 26.21 3.34
C THR A 154 5.87 25.58 3.68
N ALA A 155 6.94 26.07 3.03
CA ALA A 155 8.29 25.57 3.26
C ALA A 155 8.71 25.69 4.73
N GLY A 156 9.33 24.63 5.27
CA GLY A 156 9.84 24.61 6.64
C GLY A 156 8.77 24.53 7.74
N THR A 157 7.49 24.33 7.38
CA THR A 157 6.40 24.11 8.34
C THR A 157 6.29 22.64 8.70
N TRP A 158 6.19 22.32 10.00
CA TRP A 158 5.99 20.95 10.43
C TRP A 158 4.57 20.45 10.11
N TYR A 159 4.48 19.31 9.43
CA TYR A 159 3.24 18.62 9.10
C TYR A 159 3.20 17.23 9.76
N PRO A 160 2.22 16.94 10.63
CA PRO A 160 1.99 15.57 11.10
C PRO A 160 1.63 14.62 9.95
N ALA A 161 1.94 13.33 10.12
CA ALA A 161 1.48 12.29 9.19
C ALA A 161 -0.06 12.32 9.06
N GLY A 162 -0.56 12.09 7.85
CA GLY A 162 -1.97 12.21 7.46
C GLY A 162 -2.39 13.62 7.04
N THR A 163 -1.55 14.66 7.20
CA THR A 163 -1.91 16.02 6.79
C THR A 163 -1.97 16.12 5.27
N VAL A 164 -3.08 16.61 4.73
CA VAL A 164 -3.21 16.93 3.30
C VAL A 164 -2.90 18.41 3.08
N VAL A 165 -2.06 18.72 2.10
CA VAL A 165 -1.71 20.09 1.69
C VAL A 165 -1.91 20.28 0.19
N VAL A 166 -2.07 21.53 -0.24
CA VAL A 166 -2.03 21.93 -1.65
C VAL A 166 -0.63 22.44 -1.99
N TYR A 167 0.04 21.80 -2.94
CA TYR A 167 1.33 22.24 -3.48
C TYR A 167 1.28 22.28 -5.01
N ALA A 168 1.62 23.42 -5.60
CA ALA A 168 1.57 23.66 -7.05
C ALA A 168 0.23 23.21 -7.70
N GLY A 169 -0.89 23.44 -7.01
CA GLY A 169 -2.24 23.10 -7.49
C GLY A 169 -2.61 21.61 -7.39
N ARG A 170 -1.75 20.77 -6.81
CA ARG A 170 -2.00 19.35 -6.54
C ARG A 170 -2.07 19.10 -5.04
N HIS A 171 -2.80 18.07 -4.64
CA HIS A 171 -2.84 17.69 -3.24
C HIS A 171 -1.79 16.63 -2.95
N TYR A 172 -1.23 16.69 -1.75
CA TYR A 172 -0.29 15.70 -1.23
C TYR A 172 -0.65 15.39 0.22
N ILE A 173 -0.46 14.13 0.62
CA ILE A 173 -0.64 13.69 2.00
C ILE A 173 0.72 13.40 2.61
N ALA A 174 0.96 13.89 3.82
CA ALA A 174 2.16 13.57 4.57
C ALA A 174 2.09 12.10 5.04
N GLU A 175 2.99 11.24 4.59
CA GLU A 175 3.03 9.84 5.03
C GLU A 175 3.68 9.70 6.41
N HIS A 176 4.60 10.61 6.71
CA HIS A 176 5.37 10.68 7.93
C HIS A 176 5.36 12.11 8.48
N GLY A 177 5.71 12.29 9.76
CA GLY A 177 5.93 13.61 10.33
C GLY A 177 7.01 14.36 9.55
N ASN A 178 6.70 15.53 9.01
CA ASN A 178 7.50 16.20 8.00
C ASN A 178 7.87 17.62 8.44
N PRO A 179 9.16 18.00 8.51
CA PRO A 179 9.63 19.36 8.80
C PRO A 179 9.26 20.45 7.79
N GLY A 180 8.49 20.13 6.75
CA GLY A 180 8.15 21.04 5.66
C GLY A 180 9.09 20.92 4.47
N TYR A 181 9.58 19.71 4.20
CA TYR A 181 10.28 19.37 2.97
C TYR A 181 9.34 19.40 1.77
N ASP A 182 9.90 19.54 0.58
CA ASP A 182 9.16 19.77 -0.66
C ASP A 182 8.36 18.52 -1.10
N PRO A 183 7.05 18.64 -1.41
CA PRO A 183 6.18 17.54 -1.81
C PRO A 183 6.54 16.79 -3.10
N VAL A 184 7.33 17.37 -4.00
CA VAL A 184 7.73 16.71 -5.25
C VAL A 184 9.16 16.16 -5.19
N ILE A 185 9.98 16.61 -4.23
CA ILE A 185 11.36 16.13 -4.06
C ILE A 185 11.40 15.01 -3.01
N SER A 186 10.67 15.17 -1.92
CA SER A 186 10.75 14.30 -0.74
C SER A 186 9.60 13.30 -0.71
N THR A 187 9.57 12.41 -1.70
CA THR A 187 8.53 11.37 -1.87
C THR A 187 8.49 10.34 -0.72
N TRP A 188 9.48 10.32 0.16
CA TRP A 188 9.41 9.54 1.41
C TRP A 188 8.45 10.14 2.44
N TYR A 189 8.29 11.47 2.42
CA TYR A 189 7.42 12.18 3.34
C TYR A 189 6.05 12.49 2.72
N TRP A 190 5.95 12.57 1.39
CA TRP A 190 4.77 13.05 0.70
C TRP A 190 4.35 12.11 -0.41
N ASP A 191 3.05 11.85 -0.45
CA ASP A 191 2.44 11.10 -1.53
C ASP A 191 1.36 11.92 -2.25
N PRO A 192 1.25 11.83 -3.58
CA PRO A 192 0.17 12.47 -4.31
C PRO A 192 -1.19 12.05 -3.77
N TYR A 193 -2.08 13.03 -3.65
CA TYR A 193 -3.38 12.85 -3.05
C TYR A 193 -4.47 13.30 -4.01
N THR A 194 -5.49 12.47 -4.17
CA THR A 194 -6.67 12.80 -4.99
C THR A 194 -7.87 13.02 -4.10
N CYS A 195 -8.42 14.23 -4.18
CA CYS A 195 -9.67 14.59 -3.54
C CYS A 195 -10.84 13.84 -4.18
N ARG A 196 -11.73 13.28 -3.36
CA ARG A 196 -12.99 12.70 -3.81
C ARG A 196 -14.17 13.27 -3.06
#